data_AF-A0A8C2ZFY2-F1
#
_entry.id   AF-A0A8C2ZFY2-F1
#
_cell.length_a   1.000
_cell.length_b   1.000
_cell.length_c   1.000
_cell.angle_alpha   90.00
_cell.angle_beta   90.00
_cell.angle_gamma   90.00
#
_symmetry.space_group_name_H-M   'P 1'
#
loop_
_entity.id
_entity.type
_entity.pdbx_description
1 polymer ?
#
loop_
_entity_poly.entity_id
_entity_poly.type
_entity_poly.pdbx_seq_one_letter_code
_entity_poly.pdbx_strand_id
1 'polypeptide(L)' 'GPARVCKIRIRDPNQGGRDITEEIMSGGRSGSTPTPPQVSYHTIKMFVFWGGGGGLRR' A
#
# COMPACT_ATOMS: atom_id res chain seq x y z
N GLY A 1 14.62 -27.60 32.69
CA GLY A 1 13.25 -27.09 32.89
C GLY A 1 12.71 -26.60 31.57
N PRO A 2 11.39 -26.64 31.32
CA PRO A 2 10.83 -26.26 30.02
C PRO A 2 11.11 -24.78 29.73
N ALA A 3 11.53 -24.49 28.50
CA ALA A 3 11.74 -23.13 28.03
C ALA A 3 10.43 -22.35 28.16
N ARG A 4 10.49 -21.17 28.77
CA ARG A 4 9.33 -20.29 28.92
C ARG A 4 8.97 -19.83 27.52
N VAL A 5 7.85 -20.29 26.97
CA VAL A 5 7.34 -19.76 25.71
C VAL A 5 6.85 -18.35 25.99
N CYS A 6 7.69 -17.37 25.68
CA CYS A 6 7.28 -15.97 25.71
C CYS A 6 6.19 -15.79 24.65
N LYS A 7 4.99 -15.40 25.08
CA LYS A 7 3.96 -14.94 24.16
C LYS A 7 4.42 -13.60 23.58
N ILE A 8 4.82 -13.60 22.31
CA ILE A 8 5.18 -12.39 21.57
C ILE A 8 3.88 -11.65 21.25
N ARG A 9 3.89 -10.33 21.40
CA ARG A 9 2.76 -9.45 21.09
C ARG A 9 3.17 -8.45 20.02
N ILE A 10 2.34 -8.30 19.00
CA ILE A 10 2.59 -7.41 17.85
C ILE A 10 1.51 -6.33 17.84
N ARG A 11 1.92 -5.06 17.81
CA ARG A 11 1.00 -3.91 17.81
C ARG A 11 1.17 -3.05 16.56
N ASP A 12 0.05 -2.69 15.93
CA ASP A 12 0.03 -1.85 14.72
C ASP A 12 -0.09 -0.35 15.08
N PRO A 13 0.91 0.49 14.78
CA PRO A 13 0.84 1.94 15.04
C PRO A 13 -0.23 2.65 14.20
N ASN A 14 -0.56 2.12 13.01
CA ASN A 14 -1.54 2.72 12.11
C ASN A 14 -2.99 2.39 12.52
N GLN A 15 -3.18 1.43 13.44
CA GLN A 15 -4.47 1.06 14.02
C GLN A 15 -4.53 1.39 15.52
N GLY A 16 -3.86 2.47 15.96
CA GLY A 16 -3.91 2.92 17.35
C GLY A 16 -3.28 1.94 18.36
N GLY A 17 -2.31 1.14 17.92
CA GLY A 17 -1.65 0.13 18.76
C GLY A 17 -2.48 -1.14 18.97
N ARG A 18 -3.43 -1.43 18.06
CA ARG A 18 -4.21 -2.68 18.05
C ARG A 18 -3.27 -3.89 18.04
N ASP A 19 -3.62 -4.88 18.85
CA ASP A 19 -2.91 -6.16 18.88
C ASP A 19 -3.28 -6.97 17.63
N ILE A 20 -2.30 -7.20 16.76
CA ILE A 20 -2.45 -7.92 15.48
C ILE A 20 -1.75 -9.29 15.50
N THR A 21 -1.38 -9.77 16.70
CA THR A 21 -0.58 -11.00 16.89
C THR A 21 -1.18 -12.20 16.16
N GLU A 22 -2.49 -12.46 16.32
CA GLU A 22 -3.16 -13.60 15.70
C GLU A 22 -3.25 -13.47 14.17
N GLU A 23 -3.45 -12.25 13.65
CA GLU A 23 -3.52 -11.98 12.21
C GLU A 23 -2.15 -12.22 11.54
N ILE A 24 -1.06 -11.89 12.23
CA ILE A 24 0.30 -12.18 11.78
C ILE A 24 0.66 -13.66 11.95
N MET A 25 0.34 -14.26 13.10
CA MET A 25 0.62 -15.68 13.37
C MET A 25 -0.16 -16.62 12.45
N SER A 26 -1.37 -16.24 12.04
CA SER A 26 -2.19 -16.97 11.07
C SER A 26 -1.74 -16.79 9.62
N GLY A 27 -0.78 -15.89 9.34
CA GLY A 27 -0.31 -15.61 7.98
C GLY A 27 -1.34 -14.89 7.09
N GLY A 28 -2.34 -14.25 7.70
CA GLY A 28 -3.46 -13.60 7.02
C GLY A 28 -3.03 -12.35 6.28
N ARG A 29 -2.57 -12.49 5.03
CA ARG A 29 -2.34 -11.37 4.13
C ARG A 29 -3.68 -10.92 3.52
N SER A 30 -4.46 -10.13 4.26
CA SER A 30 -5.55 -9.35 3.68
C SER A 30 -4.97 -8.08 3.04
N GLY A 31 -5.03 -7.98 1.71
CA GLY A 31 -4.62 -6.80 0.96
C GLY A 31 -3.54 -7.14 -0.05
N SER A 32 -3.97 -7.51 -1.26
CA SER A 32 -3.16 -7.24 -2.44
C SER A 32 -2.74 -5.78 -2.39
N THR A 33 -1.46 -5.51 -2.62
CA THR A 33 -1.03 -4.15 -2.96
C THR A 33 -1.92 -3.72 -4.13
N PRO A 34 -2.76 -2.67 -4.03
CA PRO A 34 -3.48 -2.19 -5.21
C PRO A 34 -2.40 -1.83 -6.23
N THR A 35 -2.47 -2.45 -7.41
CA THR A 35 -1.57 -2.13 -8.51
C THR A 35 -1.59 -0.62 -8.65
N PRO A 36 -0.44 0.09 -8.57
CA PRO A 36 -0.44 1.53 -8.73
C PRO A 36 -1.15 1.88 -10.04
N PRO A 37 -1.97 2.94 -10.09
CA PRO A 37 -2.72 3.30 -11.27
C PRO A 37 -1.76 3.39 -12.45
N GLN A 38 -1.98 2.54 -13.45
CA GLN A 38 -1.13 2.52 -14.64
C GLN A 38 -1.41 3.81 -15.39
N VAL A 39 -0.50 4.79 -15.26
CA VAL A 39 -0.55 5.98 -16.09
C VAL A 39 -0.35 5.51 -17.53
N SER A 40 -1.40 5.60 -18.34
CA SER A 40 -1.32 5.16 -19.74
C SER A 40 -0.21 5.96 -20.45
N TYR A 41 0.63 5.28 -21.24
CA TYR A 41 1.65 5.95 -22.05
C TYR A 41 1.06 7.02 -22.98
N HIS A 42 -0.23 6.91 -23.33
CA HIS A 42 -0.96 7.93 -24.09
C HIS A 42 -1.08 9.25 -23.32
N THR A 43 -1.38 9.19 -22.02
CA THR A 43 -1.46 10.38 -21.15
C THR A 43 -0.12 11.11 -21.07
N ILE A 44 0.98 10.35 -20.97
CA ILE A 44 2.33 10.92 -20.91
C ILE A 44 2.74 11.47 -22.28
N LYS A 45 2.41 10.80 -23.40
CA LYS A 45 2.68 11.34 -24.74
C LYS A 45 1.94 12.65 -25.00
N MET A 46 0.70 12.79 -24.57
CA MET A 46 -0.03 14.07 -24.68
C MET A 46 0.67 15.20 -23.92
N PHE A 47 1.26 14.94 -22.76
CA PHE A 47 1.96 15.98 -21.98
C PHE A 47 3.40 16.23 -22.45
N VAL A 48 4.14 15.18 -22.81
CA VAL A 48 5.58 15.25 -23.13
C VAL A 48 5.83 15.54 -24.60
N PHE A 49 5.00 15.02 -25.51
CA PHE A 49 5.21 15.18 -26.96
C PHE A 49 4.43 16.35 -27.56
N TRP A 50 3.26 16.71 -27.02
CA TRP A 50 2.48 17.86 -27.49
C TRP A 50 2.80 19.16 -26.74
N GLY A 51 3.53 19.10 -25.63
CA GLY A 51 3.90 20.29 -24.84
C GLY A 51 2.71 20.87 -24.08
N GLY A 52 2.88 21.07 -22.78
CA GLY A 52 1.89 21.69 -21.90
C GLY A 52 1.53 23.11 -22.32
N GLY A 53 0.60 23.23 -23.27
CA GLY A 53 0.02 24.48 -23.74
C GLY A 53 -1.49 24.34 -23.74
N GLY A 54 -2.09 24.29 -22.55
CA GLY A 54 -3.53 24.44 -22.36
C GLY A 54 -3.97 25.84 -22.79
N GLY A 55 -4.05 26.09 -24.09
CA GLY A 55 -4.79 27.19 -24.67
C GLY A 55 -6.27 26.87 -24.57
N LEU A 56 -6.94 27.48 -23.58
CA LEU A 56 -8.39 27.61 -23.57
C LEU A 56 -8.83 28.38 -24.82
N ARG A 57 -9.17 27.72 -25.93
CA ARG A 57 -9.97 28.32 -27.02
C ARG A 57 -10.84 27.29 -27.75
N ARG A 58 -12.13 27.38 -27.41
CA ARG A 58 -13.36 26.95 -28.11
C ARG A 58 -13.62 25.46 -28.27
#